data_AF-A0A948S426-F1
#
_entry.id   AF-A0A948S426-F1
#
_cell.length_a   1.000
_cell.length_b   1.000
_cell.length_c   1.000
_cell.angle_alpha   90.00
_cell.angle_beta   90.00
_cell.angle_gamma   90.00
#
_symmetry.space_group_name_H-M   'P 1'
#
loop_
_entity.id
_entity.type
_entity.pdbx_description
1 polymer ?
#
loop_
_entity_poly.entity_id
_entity_poly.type
_entity_poly.pdbx_seq_one_letter_code
_entity_poly.pdbx_strand_id
1 'polypeptide(L)' 'MLILGIESSCDETGVALYDTQHGLLAHALHSQVEMHAEYGGVVPELASRDHIKRVLPLL' A
#
# COMPACT_ATOMS: atom_id res chain seq x y z
N MET A 1 11.18 -17.49 -9.05
CA MET A 1 10.05 -16.80 -9.69
C MET A 1 9.83 -15.50 -8.93
N LEU A 2 9.75 -14.39 -9.64
CA LEU A 2 9.47 -13.08 -9.04
C LEU A 2 7.95 -12.86 -8.98
N ILE A 3 7.48 -12.44 -7.81
CA ILE A 3 6.09 -12.13 -7.51
C ILE A 3 6.04 -10.67 -7.06
N LEU A 4 5.22 -9.86 -7.73
CA LEU A 4 4.90 -8.51 -7.32
C LEU A 4 3.58 -8.54 -6.53
N GLY A 5 3.64 -8.27 -5.24
CA GLY A 5 2.48 -8.12 -4.37
C GLY A 5 2.05 -6.66 -4.29
N ILE A 6 0.73 -6.42 -4.36
CA ILE A 6 0.12 -5.11 -4.16
C ILE A 6 -0.97 -5.27 -3.10
N GLU A 7 -0.94 -4.42 -2.08
CA GLU A 7 -1.90 -4.40 -0.98
C GLU A 7 -2.61 -3.03 -0.92
N SER A 8 -3.94 -3.06 -0.95
CA SER A 8 -4.79 -1.86 -0.96
C SER A 8 -6.18 -2.15 -0.38
N SER A 9 -6.29 -2.98 0.66
CA SER A 9 -7.58 -3.40 1.22
C SER A 9 -8.21 -2.38 2.17
N CYS A 10 -7.41 -1.58 2.89
CA CYS A 10 -7.88 -0.62 3.90
C CYS A 10 -7.29 0.78 3.70
N ASP A 11 -6.29 1.18 4.49
CA ASP A 11 -5.72 2.53 4.49
C ASP A 11 -4.20 2.54 4.30
N GLU A 12 -3.61 1.40 3.96
CA GLU A 12 -2.23 1.28 3.52
C GLU A 12 -2.12 0.92 2.04
N THR A 13 -1.20 1.58 1.33
CA THR A 13 -0.76 1.15 0.00
C THR A 13 0.58 0.45 0.15
N GLY A 14 0.60 -0.86 -0.04
CA GLY A 14 1.80 -1.69 0.06
C GLY A 14 2.20 -2.27 -1.29
N VAL A 15 3.51 -2.31 -1.54
CA VAL A 15 4.12 -3.01 -2.68
C VAL A 15 5.25 -3.88 -2.16
N ALA A 16 5.36 -5.12 -2.66
CA ALA A 16 6.47 -6.01 -2.32
C ALA A 16 6.94 -6.82 -3.53
N LEU A 17 8.25 -7.01 -3.66
CA LEU A 17 8.86 -7.93 -4.61
C LEU A 17 9.38 -9.15 -3.86
N TYR A 18 8.83 -10.32 -4.17
CA TYR A 18 9.19 -11.58 -3.54
C TYR A 18 9.78 -12.54 -4.57
N ASP A 19 10.92 -13.15 -4.26
CA ASP A 19 11.47 -14.27 -5.01
C ASP A 19 11.19 -15.58 -4.26
N THR A 20 10.57 -16.54 -4.93
CA THR A 20 10.32 -17.89 -4.38
C THR A 20 11.56 -18.62 -3.85
N GLN A 21 12.77 -18.25 -4.26
CA GLN A 21 14.03 -18.87 -3.81
C GLN A 21 14.79 -18.00 -2.81
N HIS A 22 14.71 -16.67 -2.95
CA HIS A 22 15.50 -15.73 -2.16
C HIS A 22 14.70 -14.97 -1.09
N GLY A 23 13.37 -15.16 -1.04
CA GLY A 23 12.49 -14.48 -0.09
C GLY A 23 12.13 -13.06 -0.52
N LEU A 24 11.88 -12.18 0.45
CA LEU A 24 11.52 -10.79 0.22
C LEU A 24 12.74 -10.00 -0.29
N LEU A 25 12.64 -9.45 -1.50
CA LEU A 25 13.71 -8.66 -2.11
C LEU A 25 13.55 -7.17 -1.83
N ALA A 26 12.32 -6.66 -1.88
CA ALA A 26 12.01 -5.26 -1.62
C ALA A 26 10.56 -5.10 -1.14
N HIS A 27 10.30 -4.05 -0.37
CA HIS A 27 8.95 -3.62 -0.05
C HIS A 27 8.89 -2.11 0.17
N ALA A 28 7.73 -1.53 -0.07
CA ALA A 28 7.43 -0.14 0.21
C ALA A 28 6.00 -0.04 0.75
N LEU A 29 5.75 0.92 1.65
CA LEU A 29 4.48 1.10 2.32
C LEU A 29 4.17 2.60 2.46
N HIS A 30 2.94 2.99 2.16
CA HIS A 30 2.38 4.28 2.51
C HIS A 30 1.17 4.08 3.42
N SER A 31 1.17 4.73 4.59
CA SER A 31 0.03 4.71 5.52
C SER A 31 -0.75 6.02 5.44
N GLN A 32 -2.08 5.92 5.44
CA GLN A 32 -3.00 7.06 5.44
C GLN A 32 -3.52 7.41 6.84
N VAL A 33 -2.97 6.83 7.91
CA VAL A 33 -3.44 7.06 9.30
C VAL A 33 -3.53 8.54 9.65
N GLU A 34 -2.54 9.35 9.25
CA GLU A 34 -2.54 10.79 9.51
C GLU A 34 -3.70 11.51 8.79
N MET A 35 -4.02 11.10 7.56
CA MET A 35 -5.18 11.63 6.82
C MET A 35 -6.50 11.28 7.50
N HIS A 36 -6.64 10.05 8.00
CA HIS A 36 -7.88 9.56 8.62
C HIS A 36 -8.05 10.00 10.08
N ALA A 37 -6.98 10.43 10.74
CA ALA A 37 -6.99 10.87 12.14
C ALA A 37 -7.95 12.05 12.37
N GLU A 38 -8.08 12.95 11.39
CA GLU A 38 -8.99 14.10 11.46
C GLU A 38 -10.47 13.69 11.48
N TYR A 39 -10.80 12.49 11.00
CA TYR A 39 -12.16 11.98 10.88
C TYR A 39 -12.52 10.95 11.96
N GLY A 40 -11.56 10.57 12.81
CA GLY A 40 -11.76 9.57 13.88
C GLY A 40 -11.92 8.13 13.37
N GLY A 41 -11.56 7.86 12.11
CA GLY A 41 -11.65 6.55 11.49
C GLY A 41 -11.42 6.62 9.98
N VAL A 42 -11.23 5.45 9.35
CA VAL A 42 -11.00 5.35 7.90
C VAL A 42 -12.21 5.88 7.13
N VAL A 43 -11.97 6.84 6.24
CA VAL A 43 -12.96 7.35 5.29
C VAL A 43 -12.77 6.61 3.96
N PRO A 44 -13.68 5.68 3.57
CA PRO A 44 -13.43 4.75 2.45
C PRO A 44 -13.13 5.43 1.10
N GLU A 45 -13.80 6.55 0.81
CA GLU A 45 -13.58 7.31 -0.43
C GLU A 45 -12.20 7.98 -0.46
N LEU A 46 -11.73 8.51 0.68
CA LEU A 46 -10.40 9.11 0.76
C LEU A 46 -9.32 8.03 0.59
N ALA A 47 -9.52 6.87 1.21
CA ALA A 47 -8.59 5.75 1.10
C ALA A 47 -8.46 5.23 -0.34
N SER A 48 -9.60 5.01 -0.99
CA SER A 48 -9.67 4.59 -2.39
C SER A 48 -8.91 5.56 -3.33
N ARG A 49 -9.07 6.87 -3.10
CA ARG A 49 -8.37 7.90 -3.90
C ARG A 49 -6.88 7.96 -3.63
N ASP A 50 -6.45 7.77 -2.39
CA ASP A 50 -5.04 7.83 -2.06
C ASP A 50 -4.29 6.60 -2.60
N HIS A 51 -4.89 5.40 -2.57
CA HIS A 51 -4.31 4.21 -3.22
C HIS A 51 -3.95 4.46 -4.70
N ILE A 52 -4.84 5.09 -5.47
CA ILE A 52 -4.61 5.43 -6.88
C ILE A 52 -3.41 6.37 -7.03
N LYS A 53 -3.23 7.32 -6.12
CA LYS A 53 -2.10 8.27 -6.14
C LYS A 53 -0.78 7.63 -5.75
N ARG A 54 -0.81 6.60 -4.90
CA ARG A 54 0.40 6.03 -4.27
C ARG A 54 0.90 4.77 -4.94
N VAL A 55 0.05 3.99 -5.61
CA VAL A 55 0.46 2.69 -6.16
C VAL A 55 1.58 2.82 -7.20
N LEU A 56 1.51 3.77 -8.14
CA LEU A 56 2.56 3.94 -9.15
C LEU A 56 3.87 4.49 -8.58
N PRO A 57 3.89 5.51 -7.70
CA PRO A 57 5.12 5.94 -7.04
C PRO A 57 5.82 4.89 -6.17
N LEU A 58 5.12 3.85 -5.75
CA LEU A 58 5.67 2.76 -4.92
C LEU A 58 6.19 1.57 -5.75
N LEU A 59 5.90 1.51 -7.05
CA LEU A 59 6.43 0.52 -8.00
C LEU A 59 7.81 0.94 -8.54
#